data_AF-A0A8T2JI69-F1
#
_entry.id   AF-A0A8T2JI69-F1
#
_cell.length_a   1.000
_cell.length_b   1.000
_cell.length_c   1.000
_cell.angle_alpha   90.00
_cell.angle_beta   90.00
_cell.angle_gamma   90.00
#
_symmetry.space_group_name_H-M   'P 1'
#
loop_
_entity.id
_entity.type
_entity.pdbx_description
1 polymer ?
#
loop_
_entity_poly.entity_id
_entity_poly.type
_entity_poly.pdbx_seq_one_letter_code
_entity_poly.pdbx_strand_id
1 'polypeptide(L)'
;MMVNIFKDCVFYLKVNSLSAIQKKELKIAITSNGGVISFVLNKKCTHVVVNTIGTLCSFNLTKIQKYQIQVVESDYIWKCLQKQCLVHDYQYPNEGTKPDAKWLQSLHDEADTLKDSPDSKLAKYCFLRNNQSFAVLELLLIQDSNSLPYKISAVAFQSEGCKADRTFQFTDTIQSACEKYERSINNYKKEGFKMVNRIPPNAAQLTSKALQKLMLQEAIIAPRLSPDVCYFVESVWIEAVGYLNNVLSLPVTGISLCDVSKAECVLFQVRRAMDMETEQNEMNRTMSEFYQLIPHKEPIDTNIDKKLLARKHHLCQLIRDFINISERNSGNLDPSFPAKYRALQCQIEHVDPQCDEFIQLAKQVLDTRNSDELIRILNIFRVGKLSEDLNFISEIGNIRSLFHVSSTCDIIGSLY
;
A
#
# COMPACT_ATOMS: atom_id res chain seq x y z
N MET A 1 -52.00 -2.57 7.58
CA MET A 1 -51.28 -1.76 8.60
C MET A 1 -49.80 -1.95 8.38
N MET A 2 -49.05 -0.92 7.98
CA MET A 2 -47.58 -1.01 7.93
C MET A 2 -47.06 -1.10 9.37
N VAL A 3 -46.47 -2.23 9.71
CA VAL A 3 -45.79 -2.40 11.01
C VAL A 3 -44.46 -1.66 10.90
N ASN A 4 -44.41 -0.45 11.44
CA ASN A 4 -43.18 0.35 11.48
C ASN A 4 -42.31 -0.14 12.64
N ILE A 5 -41.69 -1.31 12.47
CA ILE A 5 -40.88 -2.01 13.49
C ILE A 5 -39.73 -1.12 14.01
N PHE A 6 -39.22 -0.21 13.18
CA PHE A 6 -38.07 0.64 13.48
C PHE A 6 -38.42 2.12 13.64
N LYS A 7 -39.68 2.48 13.92
CA LYS A 7 -40.19 3.87 13.90
C LYS A 7 -39.37 4.89 14.69
N ASP A 8 -38.74 4.48 15.78
CA ASP A 8 -37.90 5.34 16.64
C ASP A 8 -36.41 4.95 16.60
N CYS A 9 -36.01 4.17 15.60
CA CYS A 9 -34.64 3.67 15.47
C CYS A 9 -33.85 4.44 14.42
N VAL A 10 -32.67 4.92 14.82
CA VAL A 10 -31.69 5.56 13.94
C VAL A 10 -30.44 4.67 13.88
N PHE A 11 -30.19 4.09 12.72
CA PHE A 11 -29.11 3.15 12.49
C PHE A 11 -27.89 3.83 11.88
N TYR A 12 -26.72 3.58 12.46
CA TYR A 12 -25.44 3.83 11.80
C TYR A 12 -24.89 2.51 11.27
N LEU A 13 -24.60 2.44 9.97
CA LEU A 13 -24.17 1.19 9.31
C LEU A 13 -22.65 1.19 9.14
N LYS A 14 -21.96 0.28 9.82
CA LYS A 14 -20.52 0.02 9.67
C LYS A 14 -20.30 -1.44 9.27
N VAL A 15 -20.78 -1.78 8.08
CA VAL A 15 -20.87 -3.15 7.60
C VAL A 15 -19.94 -3.31 6.40
N ASN A 16 -18.66 -3.62 6.64
CA ASN A 16 -17.63 -3.59 5.59
C ASN A 16 -17.63 -4.86 4.71
N SER A 17 -17.95 -6.03 5.27
CA SER A 17 -17.81 -7.32 4.58
C SER A 17 -19.02 -7.76 3.74
N LEU A 18 -20.13 -7.01 3.76
CA LEU A 18 -21.28 -7.28 2.89
C LEU A 18 -21.06 -6.76 1.45
N SER A 19 -21.54 -7.53 0.46
CA SER A 19 -21.57 -7.12 -0.95
C SER A 19 -22.46 -5.89 -1.18
N ALA A 20 -22.28 -5.21 -2.31
CA ALA A 20 -23.07 -4.03 -2.66
C ALA A 20 -24.59 -4.30 -2.70
N ILE A 21 -24.98 -5.52 -3.12
CA ILE A 21 -26.38 -5.97 -3.19
C ILE A 21 -26.94 -6.13 -1.77
N GLN A 22 -26.24 -6.85 -0.88
CA GLN A 22 -26.65 -7.06 0.51
C GLN A 22 -26.73 -5.74 1.31
N LYS A 23 -25.81 -4.80 1.04
CA LYS A 23 -25.87 -3.45 1.64
C LYS A 23 -27.11 -2.68 1.18
N LYS A 24 -27.52 -2.83 -0.08
CA LYS A 24 -28.74 -2.20 -0.62
C LYS A 24 -30.00 -2.81 0.00
N GLU A 25 -30.04 -4.14 0.11
CA GLU A 25 -31.15 -4.87 0.77
C GLU A 25 -31.31 -4.48 2.23
N LEU A 26 -30.21 -4.42 2.99
CA LEU A 26 -30.21 -4.02 4.40
C LEU A 26 -30.74 -2.59 4.58
N LYS A 27 -30.33 -1.66 3.71
CA LYS A 27 -30.81 -0.27 3.75
C LYS A 27 -32.32 -0.20 3.49
N ILE A 28 -32.80 -0.90 2.46
CA ILE A 28 -34.22 -0.97 2.12
C ILE A 28 -35.01 -1.58 3.29
N ALA A 29 -34.51 -2.67 3.87
CA ALA A 29 -35.14 -3.35 5.00
C ALA A 29 -35.33 -2.42 6.22
N ILE A 30 -34.36 -1.55 6.51
CA ILE A 30 -34.46 -0.56 7.58
C ILE A 30 -35.45 0.55 7.22
N THR A 31 -35.30 1.18 6.05
CA THR A 31 -36.09 2.36 5.67
C THR A 31 -37.56 2.03 5.39
N SER A 32 -37.83 0.89 4.77
CA SER A 32 -39.21 0.46 4.46
C SER A 32 -40.00 0.03 5.70
N ASN A 33 -39.32 -0.20 6.84
CA ASN A 33 -39.94 -0.55 8.12
C ASN A 33 -39.86 0.58 9.16
N GLY A 34 -39.69 1.83 8.70
CA GLY A 34 -39.78 3.04 9.51
C GLY A 34 -38.49 3.50 10.19
N GLY A 35 -37.36 2.84 9.93
CA GLY A 35 -36.06 3.19 10.49
C GLY A 35 -35.33 4.26 9.69
N VAL A 36 -34.51 5.06 10.37
CA VAL A 36 -33.70 6.11 9.74
C VAL A 36 -32.24 5.70 9.70
N ILE A 37 -31.55 5.93 8.58
CA ILE A 37 -30.11 5.63 8.46
C ILE A 37 -29.32 6.92 8.58
N SER A 38 -28.46 6.99 9.59
CA SER A 38 -27.53 8.10 9.78
C SER A 38 -26.22 7.84 9.05
N PHE A 39 -25.75 8.83 8.29
CA PHE A 39 -24.43 8.78 7.65
C PHE A 39 -23.27 9.06 8.64
N VAL A 40 -23.58 9.63 9.81
CA VAL A 40 -22.60 10.01 10.82
C VAL A 40 -23.00 9.46 12.18
N LEU A 41 -22.06 8.86 12.90
CA LEU A 41 -22.27 8.40 14.27
C LEU A 41 -22.35 9.59 15.23
N ASN A 42 -23.55 9.81 15.76
CA ASN A 42 -23.89 10.93 16.65
C ASN A 42 -24.90 10.50 17.73
N LYS A 43 -25.22 11.40 18.66
CA LYS A 43 -26.14 11.14 19.79
C LYS A 43 -27.59 10.77 19.41
N LYS A 44 -27.99 10.97 18.15
CA LYS A 44 -29.33 10.60 17.66
C LYS A 44 -29.39 9.13 17.21
N CYS A 45 -28.24 8.46 17.05
CA CYS A 45 -28.17 7.05 16.66
C CYS A 45 -28.59 6.18 17.84
N THR A 46 -29.52 5.25 17.61
CA THR A 46 -29.95 4.28 18.63
C THR A 46 -29.25 2.93 18.47
N HIS A 47 -28.88 2.58 17.23
CA HIS A 47 -28.22 1.32 16.92
C HIS A 47 -27.01 1.54 16.00
N VAL A 48 -25.95 0.75 16.22
CA VAL A 48 -24.84 0.59 15.28
C VAL A 48 -24.86 -0.83 14.74
N VAL A 49 -25.02 -0.97 13.43
CA VAL A 49 -24.99 -2.27 12.75
C VAL A 49 -23.56 -2.54 12.28
N VAL A 50 -22.98 -3.64 12.75
CA VAL A 50 -21.62 -4.08 12.42
C VAL A 50 -21.62 -5.49 11.83
N ASN A 51 -20.55 -5.87 11.14
CA ASN A 51 -20.28 -7.30 10.89
C ASN A 51 -19.65 -7.94 12.13
N THR A 52 -18.63 -7.29 12.67
CA THR A 52 -17.95 -7.64 13.90
C THR A 52 -17.61 -6.36 14.65
N ILE A 53 -17.53 -6.40 15.98
CA ILE A 53 -17.21 -5.21 16.79
C ILE A 53 -15.86 -4.58 16.40
N GLY A 54 -14.92 -5.39 15.89
CA GLY A 54 -13.62 -4.95 15.36
C GLY A 54 -13.68 -4.03 14.14
N THR A 55 -14.86 -3.88 13.51
CA THR A 55 -15.06 -2.86 12.44
C THR A 55 -15.21 -1.42 12.96
N LEU A 56 -15.34 -1.26 14.29
CA LEU A 56 -15.48 0.03 14.96
C LEU A 56 -14.13 0.51 15.48
N CYS A 57 -13.64 1.66 15.00
CA CYS A 57 -12.44 2.27 15.55
C CYS A 57 -12.65 2.79 16.98
N SER A 58 -11.56 3.05 17.69
CA SER A 58 -11.57 3.61 19.06
C SER A 58 -12.47 4.83 19.22
N PHE A 59 -12.47 5.76 18.25
CA PHE A 59 -13.35 6.93 18.24
C PHE A 59 -14.85 6.58 18.18
N ASN A 60 -15.21 5.55 17.40
CA ASN A 60 -16.58 5.07 17.32
C ASN A 60 -17.00 4.40 18.63
N LEU A 61 -16.12 3.57 19.22
CA LEU A 61 -16.37 2.91 20.50
C LEU A 61 -16.58 3.91 21.64
N THR A 62 -15.75 4.97 21.73
CA THR A 62 -15.94 6.03 22.72
C THR A 62 -17.29 6.73 22.57
N LYS A 63 -17.74 6.98 21.34
CA LYS A 63 -19.07 7.57 21.08
C LYS A 63 -20.22 6.62 21.40
N ILE A 64 -20.09 5.35 21.05
CA ILE A 64 -21.07 4.30 21.33
C ILE A 64 -21.26 4.15 22.84
N GLN A 65 -20.17 4.09 23.60
CA GLN A 65 -20.21 4.07 25.07
C GLN A 65 -20.80 5.37 25.64
N LYS A 66 -20.33 6.53 25.18
CA LYS A 66 -20.78 7.85 25.66
C LYS A 66 -22.27 8.10 25.43
N TYR A 67 -22.81 7.64 24.31
CA TYR A 67 -24.21 7.82 23.93
C TYR A 67 -25.07 6.57 24.17
N GLN A 68 -24.50 5.53 24.78
CA GLN A 68 -25.16 4.24 25.08
C GLN A 68 -25.90 3.65 23.87
N ILE A 69 -25.23 3.65 22.72
CA ILE A 69 -25.80 3.18 21.45
C ILE A 69 -25.70 1.65 21.40
N GLN A 70 -26.77 0.96 21.02
CA GLN A 70 -26.76 -0.51 20.98
C GLN A 70 -25.98 -1.03 19.77
N VAL A 71 -25.01 -1.93 19.99
CA VAL A 71 -24.26 -2.58 18.91
C VAL A 71 -24.96 -3.88 18.51
N VAL A 72 -25.25 -4.04 17.22
CA VAL A 72 -25.97 -5.19 16.67
C VAL A 72 -25.31 -5.70 15.40
N GLU A 73 -25.43 -6.99 15.11
CA GLU A 73 -25.02 -7.53 13.81
C GLU A 73 -26.08 -7.30 12.73
N SER A 74 -25.73 -7.46 11.45
CA SER A 74 -26.69 -7.36 10.35
C SER A 74 -27.91 -8.29 10.52
N ASP A 75 -27.70 -9.45 11.14
CA ASP A 75 -28.74 -10.46 11.37
C ASP A 75 -29.80 -10.01 12.39
N TYR A 76 -29.48 -9.01 13.22
CA TYR A 76 -30.45 -8.40 14.14
C TYR A 76 -31.64 -7.79 13.38
N ILE A 77 -31.38 -7.11 12.26
CA ILE A 77 -32.42 -6.48 11.45
C ILE A 77 -33.38 -7.54 10.92
N TRP A 78 -32.84 -8.63 10.37
CA TRP A 78 -33.63 -9.74 9.85
C TRP A 78 -34.40 -10.47 10.96
N LYS A 79 -33.81 -10.65 12.14
CA LYS A 79 -34.49 -11.22 13.32
C LYS A 79 -35.67 -10.35 13.78
N CYS A 80 -35.54 -9.03 13.78
CA CYS A 80 -36.64 -8.11 14.12
C CYS A 80 -37.77 -8.18 13.10
N LEU A 81 -37.43 -8.28 11.81
CA LEU A 81 -38.42 -8.44 10.72
C LEU A 81 -39.14 -9.79 10.79
N GLN A 82 -38.42 -10.87 11.09
CA GLN A 82 -39.01 -12.20 11.25
C GLN A 82 -39.96 -12.27 12.45
N LYS A 83 -39.59 -11.64 13.57
CA LYS A 83 -40.41 -11.60 14.80
C LYS A 83 -41.49 -10.51 14.79
N GLN A 84 -41.49 -9.63 13.78
CA GLN A 84 -42.39 -8.49 13.66
C GLN A 84 -42.37 -7.55 14.89
N CYS A 85 -41.25 -7.50 15.62
CA CYS A 85 -41.04 -6.65 16.79
C CYS A 85 -39.56 -6.31 16.99
N LEU A 86 -39.27 -5.22 17.68
CA LEU A 86 -37.90 -4.83 18.03
C LEU A 86 -37.37 -5.78 19.12
N VAL A 87 -36.22 -6.40 18.87
CA VAL A 87 -35.61 -7.32 19.84
C VAL A 87 -34.84 -6.51 20.88
N HIS A 88 -35.38 -6.42 22.09
CA HIS A 88 -34.80 -5.60 23.17
C HIS A 88 -33.64 -6.30 23.91
N ASP A 89 -33.70 -7.62 24.09
CA ASP A 89 -32.68 -8.41 24.83
C ASP A 89 -31.57 -8.98 23.93
N TYR A 90 -31.21 -8.24 22.87
CA TYR A 90 -30.13 -8.68 21.99
C TYR A 90 -28.78 -8.50 22.70
N GLN A 91 -28.24 -9.61 23.18
CA GLN A 91 -26.86 -9.70 23.63
C GLN A 91 -25.98 -9.91 22.40
N TYR A 92 -25.14 -8.92 22.13
CA TYR A 92 -24.02 -9.10 21.21
C TYR A 92 -23.17 -10.27 21.73
N PRO A 93 -22.81 -11.27 20.92
CA PRO A 93 -22.15 -12.48 21.39
C PRO A 93 -20.85 -12.12 22.13
N ASN A 94 -20.84 -12.31 23.45
CA ASN A 94 -19.64 -12.21 24.27
C ASN A 94 -18.83 -13.50 24.07
N GLU A 95 -17.63 -13.40 23.52
CA GLU A 95 -16.68 -14.52 23.42
C GLU A 95 -16.41 -15.09 24.83
N GLY A 96 -17.06 -16.21 25.17
CA GLY A 96 -16.98 -16.77 26.52
C GLY A 96 -17.55 -18.17 26.69
N THR A 97 -17.83 -18.92 25.61
CA THR A 97 -18.13 -20.34 25.71
C THR A 97 -16.94 -21.13 25.20
N LYS A 98 -16.33 -21.95 26.08
CA LYS A 98 -15.18 -22.80 25.76
C LYS A 98 -15.45 -23.57 24.47
N PRO A 99 -14.50 -23.63 23.52
CA PRO A 99 -14.79 -24.25 22.25
C PRO A 99 -14.84 -25.76 22.39
N ASP A 100 -15.92 -26.33 21.85
CA ASP A 100 -16.06 -27.76 21.64
C ASP A 100 -14.93 -28.25 20.72
N ALA A 101 -14.43 -29.46 20.99
CA ALA A 101 -13.24 -30.04 20.35
C ALA A 101 -13.34 -30.12 18.82
N LYS A 102 -14.56 -30.01 18.27
CA LYS A 102 -14.83 -29.94 16.83
C LYS A 102 -14.41 -28.61 16.18
N TRP A 103 -14.38 -27.49 16.90
CA TRP A 103 -13.95 -26.19 16.35
C TRP A 103 -12.45 -26.13 16.06
N LEU A 104 -11.64 -26.78 16.90
CA LEU A 104 -10.18 -26.93 16.70
C LEU A 104 -9.83 -27.71 15.43
N GLN A 105 -10.72 -28.62 15.00
CA GLN A 105 -10.55 -29.35 13.74
C GLN A 105 -10.84 -28.44 12.53
N SER A 106 -11.86 -27.56 12.61
CA SER A 106 -12.23 -26.67 11.49
C SER A 106 -11.21 -25.57 11.19
N LEU A 107 -10.40 -25.17 12.18
CA LEU A 107 -9.30 -24.21 11.99
C LEU A 107 -8.10 -24.78 11.23
N HIS A 108 -7.97 -26.11 11.12
CA HIS A 108 -6.91 -26.73 10.33
C HIS A 108 -7.21 -26.69 8.82
N ASP A 109 -8.49 -26.63 8.42
CA ASP A 109 -8.90 -26.68 7.00
C ASP A 109 -8.97 -25.29 6.33
N GLU A 110 -9.04 -24.19 7.09
CA GLU A 110 -9.01 -22.81 6.56
C GLU A 110 -7.60 -22.17 6.57
N ALA A 111 -6.56 -22.92 6.93
CA ALA A 111 -5.20 -22.44 7.14
C ALA A 111 -4.41 -22.09 5.86
N ASP A 112 -5.00 -22.28 4.67
CA ASP A 112 -4.29 -22.13 3.39
C ASP A 112 -4.32 -20.71 2.80
N THR A 113 -4.99 -19.75 3.44
CA THR A 113 -4.92 -18.34 3.01
C THR A 113 -4.45 -17.43 4.14
N LEU A 114 -3.30 -16.79 3.90
CA LEU A 114 -2.72 -15.76 4.73
C LEU A 114 -3.64 -14.53 4.75
N LYS A 115 -4.72 -14.54 5.51
CA LYS A 115 -5.40 -13.30 5.89
C LYS A 115 -4.62 -12.70 7.06
N ASP A 116 -3.52 -12.03 6.72
CA ASP A 116 -2.85 -11.14 7.67
C ASP A 116 -3.89 -10.14 8.20
N SER A 117 -4.09 -10.14 9.51
CA SER A 117 -4.82 -9.05 10.15
C SER A 117 -4.02 -7.76 9.90
N PRO A 118 -4.65 -6.69 9.37
CA PRO A 118 -3.98 -5.45 9.02
C PRO A 118 -3.26 -4.77 10.19
N ASP A 119 -3.56 -5.17 11.43
CA ASP A 119 -3.07 -4.57 12.68
C ASP A 119 -2.04 -5.44 13.43
N SER A 120 -1.44 -6.43 12.76
CA SER A 120 -0.37 -7.24 13.35
C SER A 120 0.98 -6.50 13.34
N LYS A 121 1.62 -6.39 14.52
CA LYS A 121 2.94 -5.78 14.69
C LYS A 121 4.02 -6.85 14.85
N LEU A 122 5.07 -6.79 14.05
CA LEU A 122 6.21 -7.71 14.17
C LEU A 122 7.04 -7.39 15.42
N ALA A 123 7.26 -8.40 16.26
CA ALA A 123 8.05 -8.29 17.50
C ALA A 123 9.44 -8.94 17.35
N LYS A 124 9.51 -10.13 16.75
CA LYS A 124 10.77 -10.81 16.41
C LYS A 124 10.62 -11.59 15.11
N TYR A 125 11.72 -11.79 14.41
CA TYR A 125 11.80 -12.69 13.27
C TYR A 125 13.18 -13.34 13.17
N CYS A 126 13.26 -14.46 12.47
CA CYS A 126 14.53 -15.02 12.04
C CYS A 126 14.41 -15.86 10.78
N PHE A 127 15.53 -15.98 10.07
CA PHE A 127 15.65 -16.84 8.91
C PHE A 127 16.59 -18.00 9.22
N LEU A 128 16.19 -19.17 8.76
CA LEU A 128 16.88 -20.43 8.95
C LEU A 128 17.05 -21.09 7.59
N ARG A 129 18.18 -21.76 7.38
CA ARG A 129 18.48 -22.49 6.14
C ARG A 129 19.13 -23.84 6.45
N ASN A 130 18.73 -24.86 5.72
CA ASN A 130 19.47 -26.11 5.58
C ASN A 130 19.93 -26.28 4.10
N ASN A 131 20.44 -27.45 3.73
CA ASN A 131 21.00 -27.65 2.38
C ASN A 131 20.00 -27.41 1.23
N GLN A 132 18.71 -27.65 1.45
CA GLN A 132 17.68 -27.65 0.38
C GLN A 132 16.46 -26.76 0.68
N SER A 133 16.33 -26.28 1.92
CA SER A 133 15.15 -25.60 2.44
C SER A 133 15.50 -24.38 3.27
N PHE A 134 14.54 -23.46 3.32
CA PHE A 134 14.52 -22.29 4.17
C PHE A 134 13.36 -22.38 5.14
N ALA A 135 13.49 -21.73 6.29
CA ALA A 135 12.40 -21.51 7.23
C ALA A 135 12.42 -20.06 7.73
N VAL A 136 11.24 -19.47 7.82
CA VAL A 136 11.02 -18.13 8.36
C VAL A 136 10.18 -18.30 9.62
N LEU A 137 10.67 -17.76 10.75
CA LEU A 137 9.87 -17.68 11.98
C LEU A 137 9.58 -16.23 12.28
N GLU A 138 8.35 -15.96 12.70
CA GLU A 138 7.85 -14.63 13.02
C GLU A 138 7.09 -14.68 14.35
N LEU A 139 7.36 -13.73 15.22
CA LEU A 139 6.57 -13.45 16.41
C LEU A 139 5.82 -12.15 16.19
N LEU A 140 4.50 -12.24 16.07
CA LEU A 140 3.58 -11.16 15.76
C LEU A 140 2.73 -10.84 16.99
N LEU A 141 2.52 -9.54 17.24
CA LEU A 141 1.55 -9.03 18.21
C LEU A 141 0.27 -8.65 17.47
N ILE A 142 -0.87 -9.21 17.88
CA ILE A 142 -2.19 -8.90 17.35
C ILE A 142 -2.88 -7.93 18.32
N GLN A 143 -3.12 -6.70 17.87
CA GLN A 143 -3.60 -5.63 18.76
C GLN A 143 -5.08 -5.77 19.19
N ASP A 144 -5.89 -6.53 18.44
CA ASP A 144 -7.34 -6.62 18.64
C ASP A 144 -7.83 -7.93 19.32
N SER A 145 -6.94 -8.80 19.81
CA SER A 145 -7.36 -10.08 20.39
C SER A 145 -7.64 -9.96 21.90
N ASN A 146 -8.90 -10.19 22.30
CA ASN A 146 -9.30 -10.22 23.72
C ASN A 146 -8.81 -11.48 24.48
N SER A 147 -8.04 -12.39 23.86
CA SER A 147 -7.59 -13.63 24.52
C SER A 147 -6.17 -14.11 24.18
N LEU A 148 -5.63 -13.87 22.97
CA LEU A 148 -4.31 -14.38 22.54
C LEU A 148 -3.53 -13.37 21.68
N PRO A 149 -2.86 -12.36 22.29
CA PRO A 149 -2.22 -11.26 21.57
C PRO A 149 -0.94 -11.65 20.85
N TYR A 150 -0.40 -12.85 21.02
CA TYR A 150 0.85 -13.25 20.37
C TYR A 150 0.62 -14.42 19.42
N LYS A 151 1.09 -14.27 18.17
CA LYS A 151 1.10 -15.30 17.13
C LYS A 151 2.54 -15.62 16.75
N ILE A 152 2.90 -16.90 16.83
CA ILE A 152 4.14 -17.44 16.30
C ILE A 152 3.80 -18.07 14.95
N SER A 153 4.38 -17.56 13.88
CA SER A 153 4.30 -18.12 12.53
C SER A 153 5.62 -18.81 12.21
N ALA A 154 5.57 -20.02 11.66
CA ALA A 154 6.74 -20.66 11.06
C ALA A 154 6.37 -21.16 9.66
N VAL A 155 7.15 -20.72 8.67
CA VAL A 155 6.95 -21.05 7.26
C VAL A 155 8.21 -21.70 6.73
N ALA A 156 8.15 -22.99 6.39
CA ALA A 156 9.24 -23.74 5.79
C ALA A 156 8.97 -23.96 4.30
N PHE A 157 9.97 -23.77 3.45
CA PHE A 157 9.83 -23.91 2.00
C PHE A 157 11.14 -24.37 1.37
N GLN A 158 11.04 -25.05 0.23
CA GLN A 158 12.21 -25.46 -0.55
C GLN A 158 12.69 -24.31 -1.45
N SER A 159 13.98 -24.29 -1.79
CA SER A 159 14.53 -23.29 -2.72
C SER A 159 13.94 -23.40 -4.13
N GLU A 160 13.49 -24.60 -4.52
CA GLU A 160 12.92 -24.91 -5.84
C GLU A 160 11.40 -25.03 -5.76
N GLY A 161 10.71 -23.88 -5.64
CA GLY A 161 9.29 -23.70 -6.02
C GLY A 161 8.21 -24.58 -5.35
N CYS A 162 8.54 -25.42 -4.37
CA CYS A 162 7.56 -26.30 -3.74
C CYS A 162 6.77 -25.62 -2.60
N LYS A 163 5.55 -26.12 -2.39
CA LYS A 163 4.59 -25.67 -1.38
C LYS A 163 5.26 -25.36 -0.04
N ALA A 164 4.95 -24.20 0.52
CA ALA A 164 5.41 -23.81 1.83
C ALA A 164 4.58 -24.53 2.90
N ASP A 165 5.25 -25.21 3.82
CA ASP A 165 4.63 -25.75 5.03
C ASP A 165 4.50 -24.63 6.07
N ARG A 166 3.30 -24.43 6.60
CA ARG A 166 2.96 -23.30 7.46
C ARG A 166 2.40 -23.81 8.77
N THR A 167 3.01 -23.37 9.86
CA THR A 167 2.53 -23.68 11.21
C THR A 167 2.33 -22.40 12.00
N PHE A 168 1.24 -22.36 12.77
CA PHE A 168 0.89 -21.22 13.60
C PHE A 168 0.65 -21.67 15.03
N GLN A 169 1.12 -20.86 16.00
CA GLN A 169 0.85 -21.06 17.42
C GLN A 169 0.43 -19.74 18.04
N PHE A 170 -0.51 -19.79 18.98
CA PHE A 170 -1.00 -18.61 19.69
C PHE A 170 -0.70 -18.71 21.19
N THR A 171 -0.52 -17.55 21.83
CA THR A 171 -0.29 -17.42 23.27
C THR A 171 -0.89 -16.12 23.82
N ASP A 172 -1.28 -16.18 25.09
CA ASP A 172 -1.86 -15.09 25.89
C ASP A 172 -0.78 -14.16 26.49
N THR A 173 0.38 -14.72 26.84
CA THR A 173 1.47 -14.04 27.55
C THR A 173 2.73 -13.91 26.71
N ILE A 174 3.48 -12.81 26.92
CA ILE A 174 4.76 -12.57 26.23
C ILE A 174 5.81 -13.63 26.57
N GLN A 175 5.81 -14.12 27.81
CA GLN A 175 6.75 -15.14 28.28
C GLN A 175 6.53 -16.46 27.53
N SER A 176 5.28 -16.95 27.50
CA SER A 176 4.91 -18.16 26.74
C SER A 176 5.22 -17.98 25.25
N ALA A 177 4.96 -16.80 24.70
CA ALA A 177 5.27 -16.48 23.30
C ALA A 177 6.78 -16.60 23.00
N CYS A 178 7.62 -16.01 23.85
CA CYS A 178 9.08 -16.05 23.71
C CYS A 178 9.61 -17.48 23.87
N GLU A 179 9.12 -18.22 24.87
CA GLU A 179 9.53 -19.61 25.09
C GLU A 179 9.17 -20.51 23.91
N LYS A 180 7.96 -20.37 23.34
CA LYS A 180 7.54 -21.13 22.15
C LYS A 180 8.33 -20.72 20.91
N TYR A 181 8.62 -19.43 20.74
CA TYR A 181 9.45 -18.94 19.64
C TYR A 181 10.87 -19.52 19.70
N GLU A 182 11.54 -19.43 20.84
CA GLU A 182 12.89 -20.00 21.03
C GLU A 182 12.89 -21.53 20.91
N ARG A 183 11.86 -22.21 21.42
CA ARG A 183 11.69 -23.65 21.25
C ARG A 183 11.58 -24.04 19.77
N SER A 184 10.83 -23.27 18.99
CA SER A 184 10.68 -23.50 17.55
C SER A 184 12.01 -23.33 16.82
N ILE A 185 12.79 -22.29 17.12
CA ILE A 185 14.15 -22.12 16.58
C ILE A 185 15.02 -23.34 16.91
N ASN A 186 15.00 -23.80 18.15
CA ASN A 186 15.81 -24.94 18.58
C ASN A 186 15.40 -26.25 17.92
N ASN A 187 14.12 -26.44 17.62
CA ASN A 187 13.65 -27.62 16.86
C ASN A 187 14.22 -27.60 15.44
N TYR A 188 14.12 -26.49 14.72
CA TYR A 188 14.75 -26.36 13.39
C TYR A 188 16.26 -26.56 13.44
N LYS A 189 16.96 -26.06 14.47
CA LYS A 189 18.40 -26.31 14.66
C LYS A 189 18.72 -27.80 14.82
N LYS A 190 17.89 -28.56 15.54
CA LYS A 190 18.03 -30.02 15.68
C LYS A 190 17.83 -30.75 14.35
N GLU A 191 17.00 -30.19 13.47
CA GLU A 191 16.78 -30.67 12.10
C GLU A 191 17.88 -30.22 11.11
N GLY A 192 18.97 -29.60 11.61
CA GLY A 192 20.12 -29.21 10.80
C GLY A 192 20.02 -27.83 10.15
N PHE A 193 19.01 -27.03 10.47
CA PHE A 193 18.95 -25.65 10.02
C PHE A 193 19.95 -24.75 10.77
N LYS A 194 20.50 -23.78 10.06
CA LYS A 194 21.40 -22.74 10.58
C LYS A 194 20.78 -21.37 10.37
N MET A 195 21.04 -20.46 11.31
CA MET A 195 20.61 -19.07 11.19
C MET A 195 21.26 -18.40 9.98
N VAL A 196 20.47 -17.69 9.21
CA VAL A 196 20.91 -16.86 8.09
C VAL A 196 20.30 -15.47 8.20
N ASN A 197 20.91 -14.51 7.52
CA ASN A 197 20.45 -13.11 7.58
C ASN A 197 19.47 -12.76 6.46
N ARG A 198 19.22 -13.67 5.50
CA ARG A 198 18.36 -13.42 4.33
C ARG A 198 17.66 -14.68 3.86
N ILE A 199 16.53 -14.48 3.19
CA ILE A 199 15.81 -15.47 2.40
C ILE A 199 15.88 -15.10 0.91
N PRO A 200 15.60 -16.05 0.00
CA PRO A 200 15.46 -15.77 -1.43
C PRO A 200 14.40 -14.68 -1.69
N PRO A 201 14.59 -13.78 -2.69
CA PRO A 201 13.65 -12.67 -2.95
C PRO A 201 12.21 -13.13 -3.23
N ASN A 202 12.04 -14.20 -4.00
CA ASN A 202 10.74 -14.82 -4.28
C ASN A 202 10.01 -15.34 -3.03
N ALA A 203 10.75 -15.61 -1.95
CA ALA A 203 10.17 -16.08 -0.70
C ALA A 203 9.67 -14.95 0.22
N ALA A 204 9.95 -13.69 -0.09
CA ALA A 204 9.44 -12.55 0.70
C ALA A 204 7.90 -12.58 0.79
N GLN A 205 7.23 -12.98 -0.29
CA GLN A 205 5.76 -13.12 -0.37
C GLN A 205 5.19 -14.16 0.60
N LEU A 206 6.02 -15.06 1.12
CA LEU A 206 5.61 -16.08 2.10
C LEU A 206 5.59 -15.55 3.54
N THR A 207 6.18 -14.37 3.78
CA THR A 207 6.27 -13.74 5.10
C THR A 207 5.09 -12.80 5.36
N SER A 208 4.86 -12.41 6.61
CA SER A 208 3.80 -11.43 6.92
C SER A 208 4.04 -10.08 6.23
N LYS A 209 2.96 -9.33 5.94
CA LYS A 209 3.06 -7.96 5.42
C LYS A 209 3.93 -7.05 6.32
N ALA A 210 3.96 -7.30 7.62
CA ALA A 210 4.78 -6.55 8.56
C ALA A 210 6.29 -6.82 8.35
N LEU A 211 6.67 -8.09 8.13
CA LEU A 211 8.05 -8.46 7.85
C LEU A 211 8.48 -8.04 6.44
N GLN A 212 7.62 -8.18 5.42
CA GLN A 212 7.91 -7.70 4.07
C GLN A 212 8.28 -6.21 4.06
N LYS A 213 7.49 -5.38 4.76
CA LYS A 213 7.77 -3.93 4.91
C LYS A 213 9.11 -3.66 5.59
N LEU A 214 9.40 -4.38 6.67
CA LEU A 214 10.66 -4.22 7.41
C LEU A 214 11.86 -4.60 6.54
N MET A 215 11.78 -5.74 5.83
CA MET A 215 12.83 -6.20 4.92
C MET A 215 13.09 -5.20 3.80
N LEU A 216 12.03 -4.64 3.21
CA LEU A 216 12.12 -3.63 2.16
C LEU A 216 12.78 -2.34 2.69
N GLN A 217 12.38 -1.89 3.88
CA GLN A 217 12.98 -0.72 4.53
C GLN A 217 14.47 -0.95 4.84
N GLU A 218 14.84 -2.11 5.37
CA GLU A 218 16.24 -2.48 5.61
C GLU A 218 17.05 -2.53 4.31
N ALA A 219 16.46 -3.06 3.23
CA ALA A 219 17.10 -3.12 1.92
C ALA A 219 17.37 -1.72 1.32
N ILE A 220 16.52 -0.74 1.60
CA ILE A 220 16.73 0.66 1.18
C ILE A 220 17.82 1.34 2.04
N ILE A 221 17.82 1.11 3.36
CA ILE A 221 18.76 1.76 4.28
C ILE A 221 20.19 1.22 4.12
N ALA A 222 20.33 -0.10 3.99
CA ALA A 222 21.61 -0.81 3.89
C ALA A 222 21.63 -1.74 2.66
N PRO A 223 21.62 -1.19 1.44
CA PRO A 223 21.55 -1.98 0.22
C PRO A 223 22.84 -2.76 -0.03
N ARG A 224 22.72 -3.91 -0.69
CA ARG A 224 23.84 -4.54 -1.39
C ARG A 224 23.73 -4.17 -2.85
N LEU A 225 24.59 -3.25 -3.28
CA LEU A 225 24.51 -2.65 -4.60
C LEU A 225 25.43 -3.42 -5.55
N SER A 226 24.88 -3.86 -6.69
CA SER A 226 25.71 -4.33 -7.80
C SER A 226 26.23 -3.13 -8.60
N PRO A 227 27.32 -3.28 -9.37
CA PRO A 227 27.80 -2.24 -10.28
C PRO A 227 26.71 -1.75 -11.23
N ASP A 228 25.86 -2.64 -11.73
CA ASP A 228 24.74 -2.30 -12.62
C ASP A 228 23.69 -1.43 -11.95
N VAL A 229 23.35 -1.70 -10.68
CA VAL A 229 22.45 -0.83 -9.89
C VAL A 229 23.10 0.53 -9.67
N CYS A 230 24.40 0.57 -9.35
CA CYS A 230 25.11 1.84 -9.18
C CYS A 230 25.09 2.67 -10.47
N TYR A 231 25.41 2.05 -11.61
CA TYR A 231 25.40 2.70 -12.90
C TYR A 231 24.01 3.20 -13.29
N PHE A 232 22.97 2.38 -13.09
CA PHE A 232 21.59 2.75 -13.38
C PHE A 232 21.16 3.97 -12.58
N VAL A 233 21.39 3.95 -11.26
CA VAL A 233 21.01 5.07 -10.37
C VAL A 233 21.74 6.34 -10.76
N GLU A 234 23.07 6.30 -10.93
CA GLU A 234 23.81 7.50 -11.38
C GLU A 234 23.31 8.01 -12.73
N SER A 235 23.00 7.13 -13.68
CA SER A 235 22.48 7.52 -14.99
C SER A 235 21.14 8.24 -14.88
N VAL A 236 20.22 7.75 -14.06
CA VAL A 236 18.90 8.37 -13.82
C VAL A 236 19.06 9.76 -13.20
N TRP A 237 19.98 9.92 -12.24
CA TRP A 237 20.27 11.21 -11.62
C TRP A 237 20.91 12.20 -12.61
N ILE A 238 21.92 11.76 -13.36
CA ILE A 238 22.61 12.58 -14.38
C ILE A 238 21.63 13.05 -15.44
N GLU A 239 20.75 12.17 -15.92
CA GLU A 239 19.77 12.51 -16.96
C GLU A 239 18.75 13.54 -16.46
N ALA A 240 18.16 13.34 -15.28
CA ALA A 240 17.18 14.25 -14.72
C ALA A 240 17.79 15.64 -14.45
N VAL A 241 18.96 15.68 -13.79
CA VAL A 241 19.69 16.92 -13.52
C VAL A 241 20.16 17.59 -14.81
N GLY A 242 20.65 16.80 -15.77
CA GLY A 242 21.10 17.29 -17.07
C GLY A 242 19.98 17.96 -17.84
N TYR A 243 18.80 17.32 -17.92
CA TYR A 243 17.61 17.89 -18.53
C TYR A 243 17.19 19.20 -17.85
N LEU A 244 17.08 19.21 -16.51
CA LEU A 244 16.70 20.39 -15.74
C LEU A 244 17.70 21.54 -15.94
N ASN A 245 19.00 21.25 -15.91
CA ASN A 245 20.06 22.23 -16.15
C ASN A 245 20.04 22.78 -17.58
N ASN A 246 19.58 22.01 -18.56
CA ASN A 246 19.46 22.50 -19.94
C ASN A 246 18.27 23.45 -20.12
N VAL A 247 17.20 23.27 -19.34
CA VAL A 247 15.97 24.06 -19.46
C VAL A 247 16.00 25.31 -18.55
N LEU A 248 16.44 25.15 -17.30
CA LEU A 248 16.33 26.17 -16.26
C LEU A 248 17.54 27.12 -16.24
N SER A 249 17.27 28.41 -15.99
CA SER A 249 18.29 29.44 -15.83
C SER A 249 18.96 29.41 -14.44
N LEU A 250 18.30 28.82 -13.45
CA LEU A 250 18.81 28.63 -12.10
C LEU A 250 18.93 27.13 -11.80
N PRO A 251 19.82 26.71 -10.88
CA PRO A 251 19.80 25.36 -10.34
C PRO A 251 18.40 25.02 -9.80
N VAL A 252 17.96 23.78 -10.00
CA VAL A 252 16.62 23.33 -9.57
C VAL A 252 16.37 23.53 -8.07
N THR A 253 17.40 23.43 -7.23
CA THR A 253 17.31 23.69 -5.78
C THR A 253 17.08 25.16 -5.42
N GLY A 254 17.27 26.07 -6.38
CA GLY A 254 16.92 27.49 -6.23
C GLY A 254 15.44 27.77 -6.45
N ILE A 255 14.65 26.78 -6.88
CA ILE A 255 13.20 26.89 -7.09
C ILE A 255 12.49 26.28 -5.87
N SER A 256 11.55 27.02 -5.27
CA SER A 256 10.80 26.51 -4.12
C SER A 256 9.57 25.68 -4.55
N LEU A 257 9.17 24.69 -3.75
CA LEU A 257 7.90 23.95 -3.98
C LEU A 257 6.67 24.87 -4.00
N CYS A 258 6.74 26.02 -3.30
CA CYS A 258 5.71 27.04 -3.31
C CYS A 258 5.62 27.69 -4.71
N ASP A 259 6.74 28.03 -5.31
CA ASP A 259 6.78 28.64 -6.64
C ASP A 259 6.39 27.65 -7.73
N VAL A 260 6.75 26.37 -7.60
CA VAL A 260 6.24 25.30 -8.48
C VAL A 260 4.72 25.20 -8.42
N SER A 261 4.14 25.24 -7.21
CA SER A 261 2.69 25.16 -7.03
C SER A 261 1.97 26.40 -7.60
N LYS A 262 2.56 27.59 -7.46
CA LYS A 262 2.06 28.81 -8.13
C LYS A 262 2.17 28.70 -9.65
N ALA A 263 3.27 28.17 -10.16
CA ALA A 263 3.49 28.00 -11.59
C ALA A 263 2.46 27.04 -12.22
N GLU A 264 2.14 25.93 -11.56
CA GLU A 264 1.04 25.03 -11.96
C GLU A 264 -0.32 25.75 -11.98
N CYS A 265 -0.60 26.62 -11.00
CA CYS A 265 -1.80 27.44 -10.98
C CYS A 265 -1.85 28.41 -12.17
N VAL A 266 -0.73 29.07 -12.49
CA VAL A 266 -0.62 29.93 -13.68
C VAL A 266 -0.90 29.13 -14.95
N LEU A 267 -0.32 27.94 -15.12
CA LEU A 267 -0.59 27.07 -16.28
C LEU A 267 -2.07 26.68 -16.38
N PHE A 268 -2.73 26.40 -15.25
CA PHE A 268 -4.16 26.14 -15.21
C PHE A 268 -4.98 27.37 -15.63
N GLN A 269 -4.60 28.57 -15.19
CA GLN A 269 -5.25 29.81 -15.59
C GLN A 269 -5.11 30.09 -17.09
N VAL A 270 -3.89 29.91 -17.64
CA VAL A 270 -3.66 30.03 -19.10
C VAL A 270 -4.52 29.02 -19.84
N ARG A 271 -4.59 27.76 -19.37
CA ARG A 271 -5.43 26.75 -20.00
C ARG A 271 -6.90 27.14 -20.02
N ARG A 272 -7.41 27.66 -18.90
CA ARG A 272 -8.81 28.12 -18.80
C ARG A 272 -9.07 29.31 -19.72
N ALA A 273 -8.13 30.25 -19.83
CA ALA A 273 -8.22 31.38 -20.77
C ALA A 273 -8.26 30.90 -22.23
N MET A 274 -7.46 29.88 -22.58
CA MET A 274 -7.53 29.24 -23.92
C MET A 274 -8.89 28.60 -24.19
N ASP A 275 -9.44 27.86 -23.22
CA ASP A 275 -10.74 27.19 -23.38
C ASP A 275 -11.92 28.19 -23.43
N MET A 276 -11.71 29.42 -22.96
CA MET A 276 -12.66 30.55 -23.00
C MET A 276 -12.40 31.53 -24.15
N GLU A 277 -11.50 31.19 -25.10
CA GLU A 277 -11.14 32.02 -26.27
C GLU A 277 -10.75 33.48 -25.91
N THR A 278 -10.04 33.65 -24.79
CA THR A 278 -9.56 34.96 -24.32
C THR A 278 -8.47 35.52 -25.23
N GLU A 279 -8.23 36.84 -25.21
CA GLU A 279 -7.20 37.48 -26.03
C GLU A 279 -5.79 36.93 -25.77
N GLN A 280 -5.02 36.70 -26.84
CA GLN A 280 -3.65 36.19 -26.78
C GLN A 280 -2.73 37.05 -25.91
N ASN A 281 -2.95 38.37 -25.88
CA ASN A 281 -2.16 39.29 -25.06
C ASN A 281 -2.35 39.04 -23.56
N GLU A 282 -3.58 38.71 -23.13
CA GLU A 282 -3.87 38.36 -21.75
C GLU A 282 -3.24 37.03 -21.38
N MET A 283 -3.35 36.02 -22.26
CA MET A 283 -2.69 34.73 -22.07
C MET A 283 -1.17 34.86 -22.00
N ASN A 284 -0.57 35.68 -22.85
CA ASN A 284 0.88 35.97 -22.83
C ASN A 284 1.29 36.68 -21.54
N ARG A 285 0.46 37.60 -21.04
CA ARG A 285 0.70 38.26 -19.75
C ARG A 285 0.70 37.27 -18.60
N THR A 286 -0.33 36.41 -18.49
CA THR A 286 -0.38 35.37 -17.47
C THR A 286 0.77 34.37 -17.62
N MET A 287 1.10 33.96 -18.85
CA MET A 287 2.22 33.06 -19.11
C MET A 287 3.57 33.68 -18.71
N SER A 288 3.74 35.01 -18.79
CA SER A 288 4.96 35.67 -18.33
C SER A 288 5.20 35.45 -16.83
N GLU A 289 4.14 35.35 -16.02
CA GLU A 289 4.24 35.03 -14.59
C GLU A 289 4.81 33.63 -14.35
N PHE A 290 4.48 32.66 -15.21
CA PHE A 290 5.06 31.32 -15.15
C PHE A 290 6.59 31.35 -15.33
N TYR A 291 7.08 32.11 -16.32
CA TYR A 291 8.51 32.23 -16.58
C TYR A 291 9.26 33.05 -15.52
N GLN A 292 8.56 33.89 -14.74
CA GLN A 292 9.14 34.54 -13.56
C GLN A 292 9.30 33.56 -12.39
N LEU A 293 8.32 32.67 -12.19
CA LEU A 293 8.35 31.65 -11.14
C LEU A 293 9.33 30.50 -11.45
N ILE A 294 9.41 30.11 -12.73
CA ILE A 294 10.30 29.06 -13.24
C ILE A 294 11.21 29.68 -14.32
N PRO A 295 12.37 30.25 -13.95
CA PRO A 295 13.25 30.92 -14.90
C PRO A 295 13.85 29.95 -15.91
N HIS A 296 13.65 30.21 -17.21
CA HIS A 296 14.18 29.39 -18.31
C HIS A 296 15.40 30.04 -18.96
N LYS A 297 16.26 29.22 -19.58
CA LYS A 297 17.40 29.70 -20.39
C LYS A 297 16.95 30.23 -21.75
N GLU A 298 16.00 29.53 -22.35
CA GLU A 298 15.40 29.93 -23.61
C GLU A 298 14.45 31.12 -23.42
N PRO A 299 14.29 31.98 -24.43
CA PRO A 299 13.34 33.08 -24.39
C PRO A 299 11.91 32.58 -24.21
N ILE A 300 11.03 33.47 -23.74
CA ILE A 300 9.61 33.20 -23.54
C ILE A 300 8.98 32.79 -24.88
N ASP A 301 8.38 31.60 -24.90
CA ASP A 301 7.57 31.16 -26.03
C ASP A 301 6.23 31.92 -26.03
N THR A 302 6.00 32.69 -27.09
CA THR A 302 4.78 33.49 -27.29
C THR A 302 3.66 32.72 -27.99
N ASN A 303 3.96 31.56 -28.56
CA ASN A 303 2.97 30.71 -29.21
C ASN A 303 2.37 29.72 -28.21
N ILE A 304 1.38 30.19 -27.44
CA ILE A 304 0.74 29.39 -26.40
C ILE A 304 -0.20 28.36 -27.04
N ASP A 305 0.21 27.10 -27.05
CA ASP A 305 -0.63 25.97 -27.43
C ASP A 305 -0.77 24.92 -26.31
N LYS A 306 -1.65 23.94 -26.53
CA LYS A 306 -1.90 22.86 -25.56
C LYS A 306 -0.65 21.99 -25.34
N LYS A 307 0.24 21.91 -26.32
CA LYS A 307 1.47 21.10 -26.28
C LYS A 307 2.52 21.78 -25.40
N LEU A 308 2.67 23.09 -25.50
CA LEU A 308 3.51 23.91 -24.65
C LEU A 308 3.06 23.79 -23.20
N LEU A 309 1.76 23.94 -22.92
CA LEU A 309 1.22 23.81 -21.57
C LEU A 309 1.50 22.42 -20.98
N ALA A 310 1.30 21.35 -21.76
CA ALA A 310 1.62 19.99 -21.33
C ALA A 310 3.12 19.84 -21.00
N ARG A 311 4.02 20.37 -21.86
CA ARG A 311 5.47 20.36 -21.60
C ARG A 311 5.86 21.14 -20.36
N LYS A 312 5.24 22.30 -20.10
CA LYS A 312 5.53 23.12 -18.91
C LYS A 312 4.97 22.49 -17.64
N HIS A 313 3.79 21.88 -17.70
CA HIS A 313 3.23 21.14 -16.57
C HIS A 313 4.09 19.92 -16.23
N HIS A 314 4.55 19.22 -17.26
CA HIS A 314 5.50 18.13 -17.12
C HIS A 314 6.83 18.57 -16.46
N LEU A 315 7.37 19.73 -16.87
CA LEU A 315 8.53 20.33 -16.21
C LEU A 315 8.27 20.63 -14.72
N CYS A 316 7.10 21.17 -14.36
CA CYS A 316 6.75 21.38 -12.95
C CYS A 316 6.74 20.07 -12.15
N GLN A 317 6.20 18.99 -12.72
CA GLN A 317 6.19 17.67 -12.10
C GLN A 317 7.62 17.18 -11.85
N LEU A 318 8.50 17.25 -12.86
CA LEU A 318 9.89 16.83 -12.71
C LEU A 318 10.65 17.68 -11.67
N ILE A 319 10.45 19.00 -11.65
CA ILE A 319 11.05 19.89 -10.65
C ILE A 319 10.57 19.49 -9.25
N ARG A 320 9.26 19.27 -9.07
CA ARG A 320 8.66 18.86 -7.79
C ARG A 320 9.24 17.54 -7.30
N ASP A 321 9.28 16.54 -8.16
CA ASP A 321 9.83 15.22 -7.85
C ASP A 321 11.30 15.35 -7.45
N PHE A 322 12.09 16.08 -8.24
CA PHE A 322 13.51 16.28 -7.92
C PHE A 322 13.74 17.02 -6.60
N ILE A 323 12.98 18.10 -6.32
CA ILE A 323 13.10 18.83 -5.04
C ILE A 323 12.77 17.91 -3.87
N ASN A 324 11.66 17.18 -3.93
CA ASN A 324 11.24 16.23 -2.90
C ASN A 324 12.27 15.11 -2.63
N ILE A 325 12.98 14.68 -3.67
CA ILE A 325 14.10 13.73 -3.55
C ILE A 325 15.31 14.43 -2.91
N SER A 326 15.64 15.65 -3.34
CA SER A 326 16.81 16.40 -2.85
C SER A 326 16.69 16.85 -1.39
N GLU A 327 15.48 17.16 -0.90
CA GLU A 327 15.23 17.52 0.50
C GLU A 327 15.64 16.38 1.45
N ARG A 328 15.51 15.12 1.01
CA ARG A 328 15.97 13.94 1.78
C ARG A 328 17.49 13.85 1.90
N ASN A 329 18.21 14.52 1.00
CA ASN A 329 19.66 14.67 1.04
C ASN A 329 20.08 15.99 1.71
N SER A 330 19.21 16.56 2.56
CA SER A 330 19.43 17.84 3.23
C SER A 330 19.68 19.00 2.25
N GLY A 331 19.12 18.92 1.04
CA GLY A 331 19.29 19.94 0.00
C GLY A 331 20.66 19.96 -0.66
N ASN A 332 21.52 18.95 -0.42
CA ASN A 332 22.81 18.86 -1.10
C ASN A 332 22.62 18.56 -2.60
N LEU A 333 23.21 19.41 -3.44
CA LEU A 333 23.18 19.32 -4.90
C LEU A 333 24.06 18.21 -5.47
N ASP A 334 25.07 17.76 -4.72
CA ASP A 334 25.89 16.60 -5.08
C ASP A 334 25.94 15.60 -3.91
N PRO A 335 24.84 14.87 -3.69
CA PRO A 335 24.79 13.87 -2.65
C PRO A 335 25.72 12.70 -3.00
N SER A 336 26.34 12.12 -1.97
CA SER A 336 27.04 10.84 -2.12
C SER A 336 26.12 9.79 -2.74
N PHE A 337 26.68 8.82 -3.47
CA PHE A 337 25.90 7.73 -4.07
C PHE A 337 24.90 7.07 -3.10
N PRO A 338 25.27 6.70 -1.84
CA PRO A 338 24.31 6.10 -0.91
C PRO A 338 23.15 7.03 -0.54
N ALA A 339 23.37 8.34 -0.55
CA ALA A 339 22.33 9.33 -0.31
C ALA A 339 21.39 9.45 -1.52
N LYS A 340 21.95 9.49 -2.75
CA LYS A 340 21.16 9.39 -4.00
C LYS A 340 20.25 8.17 -4.02
N TYR A 341 20.79 6.98 -3.73
CA TYR A 341 20.02 5.74 -3.70
C TYR A 341 18.90 5.77 -2.64
N ARG A 342 19.23 6.14 -1.39
CA ARG A 342 18.25 6.18 -0.29
C ARG A 342 17.14 7.19 -0.52
N ALA A 343 17.44 8.32 -1.17
CA ALA A 343 16.47 9.36 -1.48
C ALA A 343 15.35 8.87 -2.41
N LEU A 344 15.64 7.89 -3.29
CA LEU A 344 14.64 7.25 -4.17
C LEU A 344 13.61 6.41 -3.41
N GLN A 345 13.88 6.00 -2.16
CA GLN A 345 12.98 5.14 -1.37
C GLN A 345 12.51 3.87 -2.07
N CYS A 346 13.32 3.40 -3.02
CA CYS A 346 13.03 2.25 -3.85
C CYS A 346 14.16 1.22 -3.70
N GLN A 347 13.80 -0.02 -3.41
CA GLN A 347 14.74 -1.13 -3.52
C GLN A 347 14.92 -1.45 -4.99
N ILE A 348 16.18 -1.51 -5.44
CA ILE A 348 16.53 -1.85 -6.81
C ILE A 348 17.51 -3.01 -6.78
N GLU A 349 17.15 -4.12 -7.43
CA GLU A 349 17.99 -5.31 -7.55
C GLU A 349 18.21 -5.64 -9.01
N HIS A 350 19.47 -5.89 -9.38
CA HIS A 350 19.80 -6.40 -10.71
C HIS A 350 19.40 -7.87 -10.81
N VAL A 351 18.68 -8.22 -11.88
CA VAL A 351 18.28 -9.58 -12.19
C VAL A 351 19.37 -10.22 -13.06
N ASP A 352 19.92 -11.33 -12.60
CA ASP A 352 20.98 -12.06 -13.30
C ASP A 352 20.50 -12.49 -14.70
N PRO A 353 21.22 -12.14 -15.79
CA PRO A 353 20.87 -12.55 -17.14
C PRO A 353 20.74 -14.06 -17.37
N GLN A 354 21.36 -14.88 -16.51
CA GLN A 354 21.32 -16.34 -16.60
C GLN A 354 20.12 -16.96 -15.88
N CYS A 355 19.35 -16.20 -15.11
CA CYS A 355 18.23 -16.76 -14.37
C CYS A 355 16.97 -16.88 -15.23
N ASP A 356 16.08 -17.80 -14.84
CA ASP A 356 14.82 -18.04 -15.55
C ASP A 356 13.93 -16.80 -15.60
N GLU A 357 13.91 -15.98 -14.55
CA GLU A 357 13.14 -14.74 -14.50
C GLU A 357 13.56 -13.77 -15.60
N PHE A 358 14.88 -13.58 -15.81
CA PHE A 358 15.38 -12.71 -16.87
C PHE A 358 14.97 -13.25 -18.25
N ILE A 359 15.20 -14.54 -18.49
CA ILE A 359 14.91 -15.18 -19.77
C ILE A 359 13.42 -15.09 -20.11
N GLN A 360 12.55 -15.34 -19.12
CA GLN A 360 11.10 -15.27 -19.28
C GLN A 360 10.62 -13.83 -19.57
N LEU A 361 11.08 -12.85 -18.79
CA LEU A 361 10.72 -11.44 -19.00
C LEU A 361 11.23 -10.92 -20.33
N ALA A 362 12.47 -11.27 -20.69
CA ALA A 362 13.07 -10.89 -21.96
C ALA A 362 12.26 -11.44 -23.13
N LYS A 363 11.89 -12.73 -23.07
CA LYS A 363 11.02 -13.37 -24.06
C LYS A 363 9.65 -12.70 -24.13
N GLN A 364 9.01 -12.41 -23.00
CA GLN A 364 7.71 -11.73 -22.98
C GLN A 364 7.76 -10.36 -23.68
N VAL A 365 8.79 -9.55 -23.42
CA VAL A 365 9.01 -8.26 -24.09
C VAL A 365 9.32 -8.43 -25.58
N LEU A 366 10.03 -9.50 -25.96
CA LEU A 366 10.34 -9.84 -27.36
C LEU A 366 9.10 -10.29 -28.14
N ASP A 367 8.27 -11.13 -27.54
CA ASP A 367 7.12 -11.77 -28.20
C ASP A 367 5.92 -10.81 -28.35
N THR A 368 5.78 -9.81 -27.47
CA THR A 368 4.69 -8.82 -27.48
C THR A 368 4.92 -7.64 -28.43
N ARG A 369 5.96 -7.68 -29.26
CA ARG A 369 6.30 -6.57 -30.16
C ARG A 369 5.34 -6.48 -31.34
N ASN A 370 4.94 -5.24 -31.65
CA ASN A 370 4.14 -4.89 -32.82
C ASN A 370 4.96 -4.20 -33.93
N SER A 371 6.29 -4.16 -33.80
CA SER A 371 7.21 -3.41 -34.68
C SER A 371 8.41 -4.28 -35.05
N ASP A 372 8.95 -4.05 -36.26
CA ASP A 372 10.18 -4.68 -36.78
C ASP A 372 11.46 -4.10 -36.16
N GLU A 373 11.36 -3.10 -35.27
CA GLU A 373 12.53 -2.52 -34.60
C GLU A 373 13.24 -3.52 -33.67
N LEU A 374 14.56 -3.61 -33.85
CA LEU A 374 15.43 -4.45 -33.06
C LEU A 374 15.67 -3.85 -31.67
N ILE A 375 14.83 -4.21 -30.70
CA ILE A 375 15.08 -3.88 -29.30
C ILE A 375 15.98 -4.95 -28.66
N ARG A 376 17.10 -4.52 -28.08
CA ARG A 376 18.00 -5.36 -27.28
C ARG A 376 17.83 -5.02 -25.79
N ILE A 377 17.50 -6.01 -24.98
CA ILE A 377 17.41 -5.86 -23.53
C ILE A 377 18.82 -5.98 -22.95
N LEU A 378 19.30 -4.91 -22.32
CA LEU A 378 20.63 -4.87 -21.72
C LEU A 378 20.61 -5.33 -20.26
N ASN A 379 19.65 -4.83 -19.48
CA ASN A 379 19.51 -5.12 -18.07
C ASN A 379 18.03 -5.22 -17.69
N ILE A 380 17.74 -6.01 -16.66
CA ILE A 380 16.45 -6.07 -15.99
C ILE A 380 16.69 -5.79 -14.51
N PHE A 381 15.87 -4.91 -13.95
CA PHE A 381 15.92 -4.56 -12.54
C PHE A 381 14.59 -4.87 -11.89
N ARG A 382 14.64 -5.52 -10.74
CA ARG A 382 13.49 -5.64 -9.84
C ARG A 382 13.42 -4.38 -8.98
N VAL A 383 12.24 -3.78 -8.93
CA VAL A 383 11.95 -2.59 -8.12
C VAL A 383 10.95 -2.91 -7.02
N GLY A 384 11.16 -2.36 -5.83
CA GLY A 384 10.26 -2.51 -4.69
C GLY A 384 10.04 -1.17 -4.00
N LYS A 385 8.78 -0.77 -3.83
CA LYS A 385 8.40 0.49 -3.18
C LYS A 385 7.50 0.25 -1.98
N LEU A 386 7.88 0.85 -0.84
CA LEU A 386 7.15 0.67 0.41
C LEU A 386 5.73 1.23 0.34
N SER A 387 5.56 2.37 -0.31
CA SER A 387 4.26 3.02 -0.51
C SER A 387 3.32 2.17 -1.39
N GLU A 388 3.84 1.49 -2.41
CA GLU A 388 3.05 0.64 -3.29
C GLU A 388 2.63 -0.64 -2.57
N ASP A 389 3.54 -1.32 -1.86
CA ASP A 389 3.22 -2.52 -1.07
C ASP A 389 2.17 -2.24 0.02
N LEU A 390 2.16 -1.03 0.58
CA LEU A 390 1.17 -0.60 1.57
C LEU A 390 -0.22 -0.38 0.96
N ASN A 391 -0.27 0.13 -0.26
CA ASN A 391 -1.50 0.62 -0.89
C ASN A 391 -2.04 -0.30 -1.97
N PHE A 392 -1.32 -1.37 -2.33
CA PHE A 392 -1.74 -2.33 -3.35
C PHE A 392 -2.97 -3.13 -2.88
N ILE A 393 -4.08 -2.98 -3.60
CA ILE A 393 -5.36 -3.59 -3.28
C ILE A 393 -5.49 -4.92 -4.03
N SER A 394 -4.88 -5.97 -3.49
CA SER A 394 -4.91 -7.31 -4.07
C SER A 394 -6.32 -7.93 -4.15
N GLU A 395 -7.27 -7.43 -3.35
CA GLU A 395 -8.63 -7.96 -3.20
C GLU A 395 -9.53 -7.68 -4.41
N ILE A 396 -9.16 -6.74 -5.28
CA ILE A 396 -9.94 -6.39 -6.49
C ILE A 396 -9.87 -7.53 -7.54
N GLY A 397 -8.87 -8.40 -7.47
CA GLY A 397 -8.66 -9.49 -8.42
C GLY A 397 -8.18 -9.02 -9.80
N ASN A 398 -8.10 -9.95 -10.77
CA ASN A 398 -7.60 -9.70 -12.14
C ASN A 398 -6.23 -8.99 -12.19
N ILE A 399 -5.30 -9.44 -11.35
CA ILE A 399 -3.93 -8.88 -11.29
C ILE A 399 -3.18 -9.30 -12.55
N ARG A 400 -2.64 -8.32 -13.29
CA ARG A 400 -1.89 -8.53 -14.53
C ARG A 400 -0.65 -7.65 -14.57
N SER A 401 0.43 -8.18 -15.14
CA SER A 401 1.63 -7.40 -15.46
C SER A 401 1.43 -6.68 -16.79
N LEU A 402 1.64 -5.37 -16.81
CA LEU A 402 1.47 -4.50 -17.97
C LEU A 402 2.73 -3.66 -18.20
N PHE A 403 2.91 -3.19 -19.44
CA PHE A 403 4.01 -2.30 -19.78
C PHE A 403 3.63 -0.84 -19.55
N HIS A 404 4.59 -0.09 -19.01
CA HIS A 404 4.54 1.37 -18.90
C HIS A 404 5.86 1.94 -19.43
N VAL A 405 5.78 3.05 -20.15
CA VAL A 405 6.94 3.75 -20.73
C VAL A 405 6.93 5.18 -20.23
N SER A 406 8.09 5.66 -19.82
CA SER A 406 8.30 7.02 -19.33
C SER A 406 9.55 7.62 -19.98
N SER A 407 9.68 8.95 -19.96
CA SER A 407 10.91 9.61 -20.41
C SER A 407 12.06 9.26 -19.45
N THR A 408 13.30 9.28 -19.96
CA THR A 408 14.50 8.95 -19.18
C THR A 408 14.69 9.87 -17.97
N CYS A 409 14.38 11.17 -18.12
CA CYS A 409 14.42 12.14 -17.03
C CYS A 409 13.36 11.90 -15.94
N ASP A 410 12.26 11.23 -16.27
CA ASP A 410 11.11 11.04 -15.37
C ASP A 410 11.21 9.78 -14.53
N ILE A 411 12.15 8.90 -14.89
CA ILE A 411 12.42 7.66 -14.15
C ILE A 411 12.75 8.01 -12.69
N ILE A 412 13.41 9.14 -12.43
CA ILE A 412 13.76 9.54 -11.07
C ILE A 412 12.52 9.75 -10.19
N GLY A 413 11.49 10.43 -10.71
CA GLY A 413 10.21 10.64 -10.03
C GLY A 413 9.36 9.38 -10.00
N SER A 414 9.48 8.54 -11.03
CA SER A 414 8.81 7.23 -11.09
C SER A 414 9.42 6.21 -10.13
N LEU A 415 10.63 6.41 -9.61
CA LEU A 415 11.25 5.56 -8.59
C LEU A 415 10.98 6.06 -7.17
N TYR A 416 10.90 7.38 -6.98
CA TYR A 416 10.41 8.01 -5.75
C TYR A 416 8.96 7.63 -5.43
#